data_AF-A0A852MK08-F1
#
_entry.id   AF-A0A852MK08-F1
#
_cell.length_a   1.000
_cell.length_b   1.000
_cell.length_c   1.000
_cell.angle_alpha   90.00
_cell.angle_beta   90.00
_cell.angle_gamma   90.00
#
_symmetry.space_group_name_H-M   'P 1'
#
loop_
_entity.id
_entity.type
_entity.pdbx_description
1 polymer ?
#
loop_
_entity_poly.entity_id
_entity_poly.type
_entity_poly.pdbx_seq_one_letter_code
_entity_poly.pdbx_strand_id
1 'polypeptide(L)'
;LVGAVSLAGVESGLWSVKGGNKLVCTGLLSASKAEVIPATVLSIEPKIRPGPTGDPVKLYQVTYNTSSGLTSDTYDIVVIAAPLGRKMANITFKNFDPPVPEFPNPYHQTVTTLVHGRINASFFGYQNPSTFHFGAIFTMENPKLFINSLGVVSPVEDVGDEGKLPLESAVWKVFSKEVLTKEQLRLLFSSYDSVTVKTWLAYPHYSPPEKCPPIVLHDRIYYLNGIERAASAMEMSAIAAKNAALLAYHQWHGNTNRIDQEDLHEKLKTEL
;
A
#
# COMPACT_ATOMS: atom_id res chain seq x y z
N LEU A 1 -1.98 5.55 15.20
CA LEU A 1 -2.30 5.44 13.76
C LEU A 1 -2.28 3.99 13.29
N VAL A 2 -1.15 3.27 13.41
CA VAL A 2 -1.02 1.86 13.00
C VAL A 2 -2.12 0.93 13.55
N GLY A 3 -2.40 0.97 14.86
CA GLY A 3 -3.46 0.14 15.46
C GLY A 3 -4.88 0.45 14.96
N ALA A 4 -5.14 1.67 14.46
CA ALA A 4 -6.42 2.00 13.84
C ALA A 4 -6.53 1.37 12.45
N VAL A 5 -5.43 1.33 11.68
CA VAL A 5 -5.39 0.66 10.36
C VAL A 5 -5.73 -0.82 10.46
N SER A 6 -5.26 -1.52 11.50
CA SER A 6 -5.61 -2.94 11.69
C SER A 6 -7.10 -3.20 11.92
N LEU A 7 -7.86 -2.16 12.31
CA LEU A 7 -9.30 -2.23 12.54
C LEU A 7 -10.12 -1.62 11.40
N ALA A 8 -9.49 -0.98 10.40
CA ALA A 8 -10.19 -0.33 9.29
C ALA A 8 -11.07 -1.31 8.50
N GLY A 9 -10.72 -2.59 8.47
CA GLY A 9 -11.52 -3.65 7.84
C GLY A 9 -12.70 -4.18 8.67
N VAL A 10 -12.98 -3.61 9.84
CA VAL A 10 -14.04 -4.05 10.77
C VAL A 10 -15.18 -3.02 10.87
N GLU A 11 -15.01 -1.83 10.31
CA GLU A 11 -16.02 -0.78 10.34
C GLU A 11 -17.24 -1.09 9.45
N SER A 12 -18.41 -0.57 9.82
CA SER A 12 -19.61 -0.62 8.97
C SER A 12 -19.48 0.30 7.74
N GLY A 13 -20.15 -0.02 6.64
CA GLY A 13 -20.17 0.83 5.44
C GLY A 13 -18.96 0.62 4.50
N LEU A 14 -18.20 -0.45 4.72
CA LEU A 14 -17.19 -0.90 3.77
C LEU A 14 -17.85 -1.32 2.45
N TRP A 15 -17.20 -0.98 1.34
CA TRP A 15 -17.64 -1.32 0.00
C TRP A 15 -16.56 -2.11 -0.72
N SER A 16 -16.98 -2.86 -1.74
CA SER A 16 -16.09 -3.62 -2.61
C SER A 16 -16.46 -3.38 -4.06
N VAL A 17 -15.47 -3.36 -4.96
CA VAL A 17 -15.73 -3.20 -6.39
C VAL A 17 -16.05 -4.55 -7.01
N LYS A 18 -17.16 -4.63 -7.75
CA LYS A 18 -17.47 -5.80 -8.59
C LYS A 18 -16.34 -6.00 -9.60
N GLY A 19 -15.71 -7.18 -9.58
CA GLY A 19 -14.49 -7.48 -10.36
C GLY A 19 -13.17 -7.25 -9.59
N GLY A 20 -13.26 -6.78 -8.34
CA GLY A 20 -12.16 -6.65 -7.38
C GLY A 20 -11.63 -5.23 -7.23
N ASN A 21 -11.19 -4.89 -6.01
CA ASN A 21 -10.69 -3.55 -5.67
C ASN A 21 -9.46 -3.11 -6.48
N LYS A 22 -8.75 -4.04 -7.15
CA LYS A 22 -7.69 -3.71 -8.12
C LYS A 22 -8.17 -2.74 -9.21
N LEU A 23 -9.46 -2.76 -9.54
CA LEU A 23 -10.07 -1.90 -10.55
C LEU A 23 -10.10 -0.43 -10.13
N VAL A 24 -9.99 -0.11 -8.84
CA VAL A 24 -9.90 1.28 -8.37
C VAL A 24 -8.67 1.95 -8.97
N CYS A 25 -7.49 1.35 -8.81
CA CYS A 25 -6.24 1.90 -9.34
C CYS A 25 -6.26 1.94 -10.88
N THR A 26 -6.76 0.89 -11.54
CA THR A 26 -6.89 0.86 -13.01
C THR A 26 -7.83 1.96 -13.52
N GLY A 27 -8.96 2.19 -12.85
CA GLY A 27 -9.91 3.23 -13.21
C GLY A 27 -9.32 4.63 -13.02
N LEU A 28 -8.60 4.88 -11.92
CA LEU A 28 -7.91 6.14 -11.66
C LEU A 28 -6.83 6.44 -12.71
N LEU A 29 -6.03 5.44 -13.10
CA LEU A 29 -5.03 5.58 -14.16
C LEU A 29 -5.67 5.88 -15.52
N SER A 30 -6.80 5.24 -15.85
CA SER A 30 -7.54 5.53 -17.06
C SER A 30 -8.13 6.95 -17.05
N ALA A 31 -8.70 7.38 -15.92
CA ALA A 31 -9.30 8.70 -15.77
C ALA A 31 -8.27 9.85 -15.79
N SER A 32 -7.05 9.61 -15.30
CA SER A 32 -5.98 10.61 -15.27
C SER A 32 -5.44 10.95 -16.66
N LYS A 33 -5.69 10.09 -17.67
CA LYS A 33 -5.11 10.18 -19.02
C LYS A 33 -3.58 10.17 -19.01
N ALA A 34 -2.97 9.65 -17.95
CA ALA A 34 -1.53 9.52 -17.86
C ALA A 34 -1.02 8.47 -18.86
N GLU A 35 0.15 8.73 -19.44
CA GLU A 35 0.88 7.71 -20.20
C GLU A 35 1.49 6.72 -19.22
N VAL A 36 1.18 5.43 -19.39
CA VAL A 36 1.71 4.36 -18.55
C VAL A 36 2.80 3.62 -19.32
N ILE A 37 4.04 3.79 -18.87
CA ILE A 37 5.20 3.09 -19.44
C ILE A 37 5.48 1.84 -18.58
N PRO A 38 5.30 0.62 -19.12
CA PRO A 38 5.57 -0.61 -18.37
C PRO A 38 7.08 -0.85 -18.28
N ALA A 39 7.70 -0.27 -17.24
CA ALA A 39 9.15 -0.30 -17.04
C ALA A 39 9.55 -0.33 -15.57
N THR A 40 10.77 -0.80 -15.32
CA THR A 40 11.41 -0.74 -13.99
C THR A 40 12.39 0.42 -13.93
N VAL A 41 12.13 1.41 -13.08
CA VAL A 41 13.05 2.53 -12.84
C VAL A 41 14.31 2.03 -12.13
N LEU A 42 15.48 2.41 -12.64
CA LEU A 42 16.79 2.00 -12.14
C LEU A 42 17.56 3.14 -11.48
N SER A 43 17.51 4.34 -12.08
CA SER A 43 18.17 5.51 -11.50
C SER A 43 17.50 6.81 -11.85
N ILE A 44 17.69 7.79 -10.97
CA ILE A 44 17.29 9.18 -11.18
C ILE A 44 18.57 10.02 -11.05
N GLU A 45 18.74 11.02 -11.93
CA GLU A 45 19.88 11.93 -11.91
C GLU A 45 19.43 13.35 -12.27
N PRO A 46 19.84 14.40 -11.53
CA PRO A 46 19.60 15.77 -11.94
C PRO A 46 20.47 16.13 -13.15
N LYS A 47 19.87 16.80 -14.13
CA LYS A 47 20.55 17.37 -15.30
C LYS A 47 20.22 18.85 -15.40
N ILE A 48 21.24 19.68 -15.60
CA ILE A 48 21.06 21.10 -15.90
C ILE A 48 21.22 21.27 -17.41
N ARG A 49 20.24 21.90 -18.05
CA ARG A 49 20.28 22.21 -19.49
C ARG A 49 19.96 23.69 -19.71
N PRO A 50 20.49 24.33 -20.77
CA PRO A 50 20.05 25.66 -21.16
C PRO A 50 18.58 25.64 -21.55
N GLY A 51 17.77 26.51 -20.95
CA GLY A 51 16.38 26.72 -21.32
C GLY A 51 16.24 27.53 -22.62
N PRO A 52 15.00 27.70 -23.13
CA PRO A 52 14.74 28.47 -24.34
C PRO A 52 15.20 29.94 -24.27
N THR A 53 15.22 30.51 -23.06
CA THR A 53 15.67 31.88 -22.77
C THR A 53 17.16 31.97 -22.40
N GLY A 54 17.88 30.85 -22.37
CA GLY A 54 19.28 30.75 -21.94
C GLY A 54 19.46 30.49 -20.43
N ASP A 55 18.39 30.60 -19.64
CA ASP A 55 18.43 30.32 -18.20
C ASP A 55 18.63 28.82 -17.92
N PRO A 56 19.41 28.43 -16.91
CA PRO A 56 19.60 27.02 -16.58
C PRO A 56 18.29 26.41 -16.06
N VAL A 57 17.82 25.35 -16.73
CA VAL A 57 16.66 24.56 -16.31
C VAL A 57 17.15 23.25 -15.71
N LYS A 58 16.68 22.95 -14.50
CA LYS A 58 16.91 21.68 -13.84
C LYS A 58 15.83 20.67 -14.25
N LEU A 59 16.28 19.57 -14.83
CA LEU A 59 15.47 18.41 -15.19
C LEU A 59 15.98 17.17 -14.48
N TYR A 60 15.16 16.13 -14.42
CA TYR A 60 15.52 14.84 -13.86
C TYR A 60 15.52 13.78 -14.93
N GLN A 61 16.69 13.23 -15.22
CA GLN A 61 16.80 12.08 -16.09
C GLN A 61 16.45 10.82 -15.30
N VAL A 62 15.44 10.11 -15.77
CA VAL A 62 15.00 8.83 -15.20
C VAL A 62 15.43 7.74 -16.16
N THR A 63 16.32 6.86 -15.70
CA THR A 63 16.76 5.67 -16.43
C THR A 63 15.93 4.48 -15.99
N TYR A 64 15.37 3.76 -16.96
CA TYR A 64 14.48 2.63 -16.68
C TYR A 64 14.65 1.53 -17.73
N ASN A 65 14.31 0.30 -17.34
CA ASN A 65 14.39 -0.87 -18.20
C ASN A 65 13.00 -1.26 -18.72
N THR A 66 12.87 -1.38 -20.03
CA THR A 66 11.67 -1.84 -20.73
C THR A 66 11.87 -3.26 -21.28
N SER A 67 10.84 -3.85 -21.88
CA SER A 67 10.99 -5.09 -22.65
C SER A 67 11.95 -4.97 -23.84
N SER A 68 12.15 -3.76 -24.36
CA SER A 68 13.05 -3.46 -25.49
C SER A 68 14.46 -3.08 -25.05
N GLY A 69 14.72 -3.04 -23.74
CA GLY A 69 16.01 -2.71 -23.16
C GLY A 69 16.03 -1.41 -22.36
N LEU A 70 17.26 -0.97 -22.07
CA LEU A 70 17.56 0.18 -21.24
C LEU A 70 17.31 1.50 -22.00
N THR A 71 16.56 2.40 -21.41
CA THR A 71 16.29 3.73 -21.96
C THR A 71 16.23 4.79 -20.85
N SER A 72 16.07 6.06 -21.22
CA SER A 72 15.90 7.15 -20.28
C SER A 72 15.18 8.35 -20.87
N ASP A 73 14.39 9.04 -20.04
CA ASP A 73 13.73 10.30 -20.38
C ASP A 73 13.99 11.37 -19.32
N THR A 74 13.64 12.62 -19.63
CA THR A 74 13.80 13.76 -18.72
C THR A 74 12.46 14.32 -18.29
N TYR A 75 12.33 14.63 -17.00
CA TYR A 75 11.10 15.14 -16.38
C TYR A 75 11.39 16.40 -15.55
N ASP A 76 10.44 17.33 -15.50
CA ASP A 76 10.54 18.54 -14.67
C ASP A 76 10.32 18.27 -13.18
N ILE A 77 9.42 17.33 -12.87
CA ILE A 77 9.02 16.93 -11.53
C ILE A 77 8.99 15.40 -11.46
N VAL A 78 9.52 14.82 -10.39
CA VAL A 78 9.49 13.37 -10.16
C VAL A 78 8.73 13.07 -8.87
N VAL A 79 7.69 12.24 -8.97
CA VAL A 79 6.92 11.75 -7.82
C VAL A 79 7.17 10.26 -7.66
N ILE A 80 7.68 9.86 -6.50
CA ILE A 80 8.05 8.47 -6.18
C ILE A 80 6.96 7.86 -5.31
N ALA A 81 6.21 6.93 -5.90
CA ALA A 81 5.14 6.16 -5.27
C ALA A 81 5.52 4.68 -5.04
N ALA A 82 6.82 4.40 -4.93
CA ALA A 82 7.33 3.07 -4.64
C ALA A 82 8.11 3.10 -3.31
N PRO A 83 8.01 2.07 -2.45
CA PRO A 83 8.78 2.03 -1.21
C PRO A 83 10.28 2.02 -1.51
N LEU A 84 10.96 3.11 -1.14
CA LEU A 84 12.41 3.22 -1.33
C LEU A 84 13.11 2.29 -0.35
N GLY A 85 13.82 1.31 -0.88
CA GLY A 85 14.53 0.31 -0.09
C GLY A 85 15.05 -0.80 -1.00
N ARG A 86 16.27 -1.29 -0.77
CA ARG A 86 16.95 -2.23 -1.69
C ARG A 86 16.17 -3.52 -1.98
N LYS A 87 15.33 -3.97 -1.04
CA LYS A 87 14.45 -5.15 -1.21
C LYS A 87 13.11 -4.86 -1.91
N MET A 88 12.78 -3.58 -2.09
CA MET A 88 11.53 -3.10 -2.69
C MET A 88 11.85 -2.40 -4.02
N ALA A 89 12.01 -1.07 -4.01
CA ALA A 89 12.48 -0.29 -5.15
C ALA A 89 13.98 0.00 -5.04
N ASN A 90 14.79 -0.65 -5.87
CA ASN A 90 16.23 -0.45 -5.95
C ASN A 90 16.60 0.71 -6.91
N ILE A 91 16.09 1.90 -6.63
CA ILE A 91 16.34 3.10 -7.43
C ILE A 91 17.62 3.78 -6.92
N THR A 92 18.58 3.99 -7.82
CA THR A 92 19.83 4.69 -7.51
C THR A 92 19.68 6.19 -7.76
N PHE A 93 19.91 7.02 -6.75
CA PHE A 93 19.96 8.48 -6.89
C PHE A 93 21.40 8.91 -7.18
N LYS A 94 21.66 9.36 -8.40
CA LYS A 94 23.01 9.75 -8.88
C LYS A 94 23.18 11.26 -8.80
N ASN A 95 24.36 11.72 -8.36
CA ASN A 95 24.77 13.13 -8.43
C ASN A 95 23.79 14.12 -7.78
N PHE A 96 23.13 13.70 -6.69
CA PHE A 96 22.29 14.58 -5.87
C PHE A 96 23.14 15.32 -4.84
N ASP A 97 22.87 16.62 -4.69
CA ASP A 97 23.46 17.46 -3.66
C ASP A 97 22.35 18.29 -2.98
N PRO A 98 22.02 18.03 -1.69
CA PRO A 98 22.59 16.96 -0.87
C PRO A 98 22.17 15.56 -1.36
N PRO A 99 22.91 14.49 -0.99
CA PRO A 99 22.53 13.13 -1.32
C PRO A 99 21.15 12.76 -0.77
N VAL A 100 20.36 12.01 -1.54
CA VAL A 100 19.08 11.47 -1.07
C VAL A 100 19.36 10.43 0.03
N PRO A 101 18.75 10.56 1.23
CA PRO A 101 19.01 9.64 2.33
C PRO A 101 18.50 8.23 2.03
N GLU A 102 19.17 7.22 2.57
CA GLU A 102 18.65 5.84 2.55
C GLU A 102 17.54 5.68 3.59
N PHE A 103 16.47 4.97 3.20
CA PHE A 103 15.34 4.67 4.08
C PHE A 103 15.30 3.17 4.38
N PRO A 104 15.83 2.69 5.52
CA PRO A 104 15.75 1.29 5.88
C PRO A 104 14.31 0.95 6.20
N ASN A 105 13.63 0.31 5.25
CA ASN A 105 12.22 -0.04 5.32
C ASN A 105 12.07 -1.57 5.43
N PRO A 106 12.29 -2.18 6.62
CA PRO A 106 11.89 -3.56 6.83
C PRO A 106 10.37 -3.65 6.69
N TYR A 107 9.88 -4.58 5.88
CA TYR A 107 8.45 -4.83 5.72
C TYR A 107 8.09 -6.16 6.39
N HIS A 108 6.88 -6.21 6.93
CA HIS A 108 6.26 -7.45 7.35
C HIS A 108 5.88 -8.27 6.12
N GLN A 109 6.47 -9.45 5.97
CA GLN A 109 5.92 -10.46 5.08
C GLN A 109 4.61 -10.97 5.64
N THR A 110 3.63 -11.15 4.77
CA THR A 110 2.36 -11.81 5.08
C THR A 110 2.04 -12.79 3.96
N VAL A 111 1.44 -13.91 4.34
CA VAL A 111 0.89 -14.89 3.42
C VAL A 111 -0.62 -14.85 3.52
N THR A 112 -1.26 -14.60 2.38
CA THR A 112 -2.70 -14.75 2.20
C THR A 112 -2.96 -16.14 1.63
N THR A 113 -3.70 -16.96 2.36
CA THR A 113 -4.16 -18.27 1.87
C THR A 113 -5.68 -18.23 1.71
N LEU A 114 -6.16 -18.33 0.47
CA LEU A 114 -7.57 -18.48 0.15
C LEU A 114 -7.91 -19.96 0.04
N VAL A 115 -8.85 -20.44 0.84
CA VAL A 115 -9.26 -21.84 0.89
C VAL A 115 -10.74 -21.93 0.60
N HIS A 116 -11.13 -22.67 -0.44
CA HIS A 116 -12.52 -23.08 -0.61
C HIS A 116 -12.72 -24.37 0.18
N GLY A 117 -13.43 -24.32 1.30
CA GLY A 117 -13.59 -25.48 2.18
C GLY A 117 -14.42 -25.24 3.42
N ARG A 118 -14.43 -26.25 4.29
CA ARG A 118 -15.16 -26.29 5.56
C ARG A 118 -14.18 -26.16 6.73
N ILE A 119 -14.44 -25.22 7.63
CA ILE A 119 -13.64 -25.04 8.84
C ILE A 119 -13.78 -26.26 9.76
N ASN A 120 -12.69 -26.60 10.43
CA ASN A 120 -12.69 -27.54 11.54
C ASN A 120 -13.01 -26.80 12.84
N ALA A 121 -14.29 -26.78 13.24
CA ALA A 121 -14.74 -26.07 14.44
C ALA A 121 -14.03 -26.54 15.72
N SER A 122 -13.64 -27.82 15.79
CA SER A 122 -12.91 -28.38 16.94
C SER A 122 -11.55 -27.74 17.17
N PHE A 123 -10.90 -27.20 16.11
CA PHE A 123 -9.68 -26.41 16.25
C PHE A 123 -9.88 -25.19 17.15
N PHE A 124 -11.09 -24.61 17.14
CA PHE A 124 -11.46 -23.46 17.95
C PHE A 124 -12.13 -23.85 19.29
N GLY A 125 -12.08 -25.14 19.67
CA GLY A 125 -12.65 -25.64 20.91
C GLY A 125 -14.16 -25.93 20.86
N TYR A 126 -14.79 -25.84 19.68
CA TYR A 126 -16.22 -26.14 19.51
C TYR A 126 -16.43 -27.63 19.29
N GLN A 127 -17.13 -28.29 20.21
CA GLN A 127 -17.46 -29.73 20.11
C GLN A 127 -18.54 -29.99 19.06
N ASN A 128 -19.52 -29.08 18.94
CA ASN A 128 -20.56 -29.15 17.94
C ASN A 128 -20.32 -28.08 16.86
N PRO A 129 -19.96 -28.46 15.61
CA PRO A 129 -19.76 -27.52 14.52
C PRO A 129 -20.95 -26.59 14.26
N SER A 130 -22.19 -27.03 14.54
CA SER A 130 -23.40 -26.21 14.34
C SER A 130 -23.46 -24.97 15.22
N THR A 131 -22.61 -24.88 16.25
CA THR A 131 -22.55 -23.74 17.18
C THR A 131 -21.43 -22.75 16.83
N PHE A 132 -20.63 -23.05 15.80
CA PHE A 132 -19.61 -22.14 15.31
C PHE A 132 -20.23 -21.12 14.36
N HIS A 133 -20.22 -19.85 14.76
CA HIS A 133 -20.92 -18.77 14.05
C HIS A 133 -20.03 -17.57 13.70
N PHE A 134 -18.70 -17.72 13.73
CA PHE A 134 -17.81 -16.61 13.45
C PHE A 134 -17.49 -16.52 11.96
N GLY A 135 -17.84 -15.38 11.36
CA GLY A 135 -17.40 -15.02 10.00
C GLY A 135 -15.97 -14.47 9.94
N ALA A 136 -15.42 -14.07 11.09
CA ALA A 136 -14.04 -13.61 11.20
C ALA A 136 -13.47 -13.90 12.60
N ILE A 137 -12.17 -14.23 12.64
CA ILE A 137 -11.39 -14.48 13.84
C ILE A 137 -10.07 -13.70 13.72
N PHE A 138 -9.77 -12.89 14.73
CA PHE A 138 -8.53 -12.13 14.83
C PHE A 138 -7.75 -12.59 16.06
N THR A 139 -6.43 -12.74 15.94
CA THR A 139 -5.58 -13.17 17.05
C THR A 139 -4.68 -12.04 17.51
N MET A 140 -4.36 -12.02 18.80
CA MET A 140 -3.24 -11.24 19.31
C MET A 140 -1.90 -11.91 18.96
N GLU A 141 -0.80 -11.17 19.09
CA GLU A 141 0.52 -11.74 18.86
C GLU A 141 0.80 -12.92 19.79
N ASN A 142 0.99 -14.10 19.18
CA ASN A 142 1.37 -15.30 19.89
C ASN A 142 2.30 -16.14 19.00
N PRO A 143 3.57 -16.37 19.39
CA PRO A 143 4.54 -17.08 18.55
C PRO A 143 4.18 -18.56 18.34
N LYS A 144 3.25 -19.13 19.14
CA LYS A 144 2.77 -20.50 18.99
C LYS A 144 1.63 -20.63 17.98
N LEU A 145 0.99 -19.52 17.60
CA LEU A 145 -0.07 -19.53 16.60
C LEU A 145 0.53 -19.41 15.20
N PHE A 146 0.07 -20.28 14.30
CA PHE A 146 0.50 -20.29 12.90
C PHE A 146 -0.38 -19.44 11.98
N ILE A 147 -1.44 -18.83 12.52
CA ILE A 147 -2.30 -17.87 11.83
C ILE A 147 -2.36 -16.54 12.60
N ASN A 148 -2.56 -15.46 11.86
CA ASN A 148 -2.79 -14.10 12.37
C ASN A 148 -4.28 -13.74 12.38
N SER A 149 -5.02 -14.18 11.35
CA SER A 149 -6.46 -14.03 11.27
C SER A 149 -7.06 -14.95 10.22
N LEU A 150 -8.37 -15.13 10.32
CA LEU A 150 -9.22 -15.92 9.45
C LEU A 150 -10.50 -15.14 9.19
N GLY A 151 -11.00 -15.13 7.96
CA GLY A 151 -12.33 -14.57 7.68
C GLY A 151 -12.95 -15.12 6.41
N VAL A 152 -14.27 -15.20 6.40
CA VAL A 152 -15.06 -15.56 5.22
C VAL A 152 -14.92 -14.43 4.18
N VAL A 153 -14.82 -14.81 2.91
CA VAL A 153 -14.83 -13.89 1.78
C VAL A 153 -16.14 -14.11 1.03
N SER A 154 -16.99 -13.09 1.04
CA SER A 154 -18.27 -13.11 0.33
C SER A 154 -18.16 -12.44 -1.05
N PRO A 155 -18.98 -12.86 -2.02
CA PRO A 155 -19.13 -12.14 -3.28
C PRO A 155 -19.62 -10.69 -3.05
N VAL A 156 -19.23 -9.78 -3.94
CA VAL A 156 -19.65 -8.37 -3.89
C VAL A 156 -21.17 -8.20 -4.07
N GLU A 157 -21.81 -9.17 -4.73
CA GLU A 157 -23.24 -9.14 -5.09
C GLU A 157 -24.15 -9.62 -3.94
N ASP A 158 -23.60 -10.31 -2.94
CA ASP A 158 -24.33 -10.87 -1.79
C ASP A 158 -24.47 -9.86 -0.64
N VAL A 159 -24.99 -8.66 -0.96
CA VAL A 159 -25.22 -7.60 0.04
C VAL A 159 -26.47 -7.87 0.90
N GLY A 160 -27.19 -8.97 0.65
CA GLY A 160 -28.51 -9.24 1.22
C GLY A 160 -28.59 -10.32 2.32
N ASP A 161 -27.51 -11.01 2.65
CA ASP A 161 -27.53 -12.15 3.58
C ASP A 161 -26.47 -11.99 4.69
N GLU A 162 -26.38 -10.78 5.27
CA GLU A 162 -25.66 -10.51 6.53
C GLU A 162 -26.27 -11.37 7.66
N GLY A 163 -25.89 -12.65 7.73
CA GLY A 163 -26.38 -13.56 8.76
C GLY A 163 -26.47 -15.03 8.39
N LYS A 164 -26.46 -15.41 7.10
CA LYS A 164 -26.33 -16.83 6.73
C LYS A 164 -24.88 -17.24 6.69
N LEU A 165 -24.38 -17.64 7.86
CA LEU A 165 -23.10 -18.34 7.97
C LEU A 165 -23.23 -19.68 7.27
N PRO A 166 -22.46 -19.96 6.21
CA PRO A 166 -22.45 -21.30 5.66
C PRO A 166 -21.74 -22.18 6.68
N LEU A 167 -22.53 -23.00 7.38
CA LEU A 167 -22.12 -24.32 7.85
C LEU A 167 -21.65 -25.21 6.66
N GLU A 168 -21.86 -24.73 5.43
CA GLU A 168 -21.43 -25.28 4.16
C GLU A 168 -20.02 -24.79 3.75
N SER A 169 -19.51 -25.33 2.63
CA SER A 169 -18.20 -24.91 2.09
C SER A 169 -18.22 -23.43 1.74
N ALA A 170 -17.18 -22.68 2.12
CA ALA A 170 -17.05 -21.26 1.84
C ALA A 170 -15.64 -20.91 1.41
N VAL A 171 -15.43 -19.69 0.91
CA VAL A 171 -14.09 -19.17 0.66
C VAL A 171 -13.59 -18.47 1.92
N TRP A 172 -12.53 -19.02 2.50
CA TRP A 172 -11.88 -18.50 3.69
C TRP A 172 -10.55 -17.84 3.32
N LYS A 173 -10.31 -16.64 3.85
CA LYS A 173 -9.02 -15.97 3.78
C LYS A 173 -8.31 -16.13 5.11
N VAL A 174 -7.14 -16.76 5.06
CA VAL A 174 -6.23 -16.91 6.19
C VAL A 174 -5.03 -16.00 6.00
N PHE A 175 -4.70 -15.18 6.99
CA PHE A 175 -3.42 -14.49 7.06
C PHE A 175 -2.48 -15.23 7.99
N SER A 176 -1.24 -15.45 7.57
CA SER A 176 -0.18 -16.10 8.34
C SER A 176 1.18 -15.46 8.04
N LYS A 177 2.17 -15.68 8.91
CA LYS A 177 3.57 -15.23 8.69
C LYS A 177 4.24 -16.01 7.55
N GLU A 178 3.97 -17.32 7.49
CA GLU A 178 4.54 -18.26 6.54
C GLU A 178 3.44 -19.03 5.79
N VAL A 179 3.82 -19.70 4.70
CA VAL A 179 2.90 -20.58 3.96
C VAL A 179 2.44 -21.73 4.86
N LEU A 180 1.12 -21.93 4.94
CA LEU A 180 0.54 -22.98 5.76
C LEU A 180 0.95 -24.37 5.26
N THR A 181 1.44 -25.22 6.17
CA THR A 181 1.73 -26.61 5.82
C THR A 181 0.44 -27.41 5.59
N LYS A 182 0.56 -28.59 4.97
CA LYS A 182 -0.59 -29.48 4.78
C LYS A 182 -1.22 -29.89 6.10
N GLU A 183 -0.40 -30.08 7.13
CA GLU A 183 -0.81 -30.41 8.49
C GLU A 183 -1.58 -29.25 9.12
N GLN A 184 -1.06 -28.02 8.99
CA GLN A 184 -1.75 -26.81 9.46
C GLN A 184 -3.09 -26.58 8.75
N LEU A 185 -3.15 -26.82 7.44
CA LEU A 185 -4.40 -26.77 6.67
C LEU A 185 -5.41 -27.81 7.15
N ARG A 186 -4.97 -29.06 7.39
CA ARG A 186 -5.82 -30.13 7.94
C ARG A 186 -6.26 -29.86 9.38
N LEU A 187 -5.48 -29.12 10.15
CA LEU A 187 -5.88 -28.67 11.48
C LEU A 187 -7.01 -27.64 11.37
N LEU A 188 -6.88 -26.65 10.47
CA LEU A 188 -7.86 -25.57 10.31
C LEU A 188 -9.13 -25.98 9.56
N PHE A 189 -9.02 -26.86 8.58
CA PHE A 189 -10.11 -27.23 7.67
C PHE A 189 -10.37 -28.73 7.75
N SER A 190 -11.65 -29.08 7.93
CA SER A 190 -12.10 -30.48 7.92
C SER A 190 -12.10 -31.05 6.50
N SER A 191 -12.35 -30.20 5.50
CA SER A 191 -12.23 -30.51 4.08
C SER A 191 -12.00 -29.24 3.28
N TYR A 192 -11.31 -29.32 2.14
CA TYR A 192 -11.16 -28.21 1.20
C TYR A 192 -10.98 -28.73 -0.24
N ASP A 193 -11.49 -27.97 -1.20
CA ASP A 193 -11.43 -28.31 -2.63
C ASP A 193 -10.29 -27.59 -3.35
N SER A 194 -9.97 -26.37 -2.93
CA SER A 194 -8.93 -25.55 -3.55
C SER A 194 -8.24 -24.65 -2.55
N VAL A 195 -6.96 -24.37 -2.83
CA VAL A 195 -6.11 -23.49 -2.04
C VAL A 195 -5.32 -22.58 -2.99
N THR A 196 -5.43 -21.28 -2.80
CA THR A 196 -4.62 -20.27 -3.51
C THR A 196 -3.79 -19.51 -2.50
N VAL A 197 -2.48 -19.42 -2.74
CA VAL A 197 -1.53 -18.79 -1.82
C VAL A 197 -0.90 -17.57 -2.48
N LYS A 198 -0.80 -16.47 -1.73
CA LYS A 198 -0.07 -15.27 -2.14
C LYS A 198 0.80 -14.77 -0.99
N THR A 199 2.11 -14.81 -1.19
CA THR A 199 3.08 -14.14 -0.33
C THR A 199 3.30 -12.71 -0.81
N TRP A 200 3.36 -11.76 0.13
CA TRP A 200 3.59 -10.35 -0.18
C TRP A 200 4.19 -9.62 1.03
N LEU A 201 4.83 -8.48 0.75
CA LEU A 201 5.29 -7.55 1.77
C LEU A 201 4.16 -6.56 2.03
N ALA A 202 3.54 -6.66 3.21
CA ALA A 202 2.24 -6.04 3.47
C ALA A 202 2.35 -4.59 3.95
N TYR A 203 3.23 -4.32 4.90
CA TYR A 203 3.42 -2.99 5.48
C TYR A 203 4.79 -2.87 6.18
N PRO A 204 5.32 -1.65 6.39
CA PRO A 204 6.56 -1.43 7.13
C PRO A 204 6.51 -1.96 8.57
N HIS A 205 7.65 -2.37 9.10
CA HIS A 205 7.80 -2.62 10.53
C HIS A 205 7.83 -1.29 11.28
N TYR A 206 6.98 -1.17 12.29
CA TYR A 206 6.83 0.03 13.09
C TYR A 206 7.58 -0.08 14.40
N SER A 207 8.35 0.94 14.76
CA SER A 207 9.10 0.99 16.03
C SER A 207 9.04 2.40 16.62
N PRO A 208 7.89 2.80 17.20
CA PRO A 208 7.73 4.14 17.76
C PRO A 208 8.69 4.40 18.93
N PRO A 209 9.24 5.63 19.07
CA PRO A 209 9.05 6.77 18.17
C PRO A 209 9.97 6.67 16.94
N GLU A 210 9.39 6.66 15.74
CA GLU A 210 10.14 6.68 14.48
C GLU A 210 9.89 7.97 13.71
N LYS A 211 10.92 8.45 12.99
CA LYS A 211 10.78 9.57 12.07
C LYS A 211 10.28 9.08 10.72
N CYS A 212 9.24 9.74 10.21
CA CYS A 212 8.78 9.53 8.84
C CYS A 212 9.79 10.13 7.85
N PRO A 213 9.99 9.50 6.67
CA PRO A 213 10.73 10.10 5.57
C PRO A 213 10.13 11.46 5.18
N PRO A 214 10.95 12.42 4.73
CA PRO A 214 10.43 13.68 4.23
C PRO A 214 9.64 13.44 2.92
N ILE A 215 8.56 14.21 2.74
CA ILE A 215 7.78 14.20 1.50
C ILE A 215 8.59 14.84 0.37
N VAL A 216 9.34 15.91 0.64
CA VAL A 216 10.25 16.53 -0.32
C VAL A 216 11.64 15.91 -0.16
N LEU A 217 12.07 15.10 -1.13
CA LEU A 217 13.42 14.50 -1.11
C LEU A 217 14.48 15.45 -1.66
N HIS A 218 14.09 16.24 -2.66
CA HIS A 218 14.91 17.23 -3.33
C HIS A 218 13.95 18.27 -3.97
N ASP A 219 14.45 19.43 -4.39
CA ASP A 219 13.72 20.36 -5.26
C ASP A 219 13.01 19.60 -6.39
N ARG A 220 11.67 19.66 -6.46
CA ARG A 220 10.83 18.96 -7.45
C ARG A 220 10.93 17.42 -7.45
N ILE A 221 11.43 16.80 -6.37
CA ILE A 221 11.32 15.35 -6.14
C ILE A 221 10.52 15.10 -4.87
N TYR A 222 9.40 14.38 -5.02
CA TYR A 222 8.49 14.06 -3.92
C TYR A 222 8.43 12.56 -3.65
N TYR A 223 8.38 12.15 -2.39
CA TYR A 223 8.29 10.75 -1.95
C TYR A 223 7.01 10.49 -1.16
N LEU A 224 6.07 9.78 -1.81
CA LEU A 224 4.73 9.53 -1.28
C LEU A 224 4.71 8.38 -0.28
N ASN A 225 5.37 7.27 -0.60
CA ASN A 225 5.34 6.06 0.25
C ASN A 225 6.04 6.26 1.59
N GLY A 226 6.69 7.41 1.82
CA GLY A 226 7.13 7.81 3.16
C GLY A 226 5.98 7.79 4.16
N ILE A 227 4.74 8.07 3.75
CA ILE A 227 3.57 8.07 4.63
C ILE A 227 3.25 6.70 5.22
N GLU A 228 3.67 5.61 4.57
CA GLU A 228 3.43 4.26 5.07
C GLU A 228 4.11 3.99 6.41
N ARG A 229 5.15 4.77 6.76
CA ARG A 229 5.77 4.75 8.10
C ARG A 229 4.87 5.28 9.20
N ALA A 230 3.93 6.17 8.89
CA ALA A 230 2.94 6.61 9.86
C ALA A 230 1.79 5.61 9.97
N ALA A 231 1.35 5.11 8.80
CA ALA A 231 0.28 4.12 8.64
C ALA A 231 0.23 3.66 7.18
N SER A 232 0.25 2.35 6.93
CA SER A 232 0.11 1.78 5.59
C SER A 232 -1.33 1.40 5.30
N ALA A 233 -2.04 2.26 4.57
CA ALA A 233 -3.42 2.06 4.11
C ALA A 233 -3.64 2.84 2.80
N MET A 234 -4.63 2.43 2.00
CA MET A 234 -4.92 3.08 0.71
C MET A 234 -5.31 4.56 0.89
N GLU A 235 -6.02 4.87 1.97
CA GLU A 235 -6.44 6.20 2.37
C GLU A 235 -5.23 7.10 2.65
N MET A 236 -4.21 6.55 3.31
CA MET A 236 -2.96 7.27 3.58
C MET A 236 -2.22 7.55 2.26
N SER A 237 -2.15 6.58 1.35
CA SER A 237 -1.58 6.79 0.01
C SER A 237 -2.33 7.89 -0.76
N ALA A 238 -3.67 7.92 -0.68
CA ALA A 238 -4.49 8.96 -1.33
C ALA A 238 -4.23 10.36 -0.74
N ILE A 239 -4.12 10.46 0.59
CA ILE A 239 -3.76 11.71 1.28
C ILE A 239 -2.38 12.22 0.81
N ALA A 240 -1.37 11.33 0.81
CA ALA A 240 -0.03 11.69 0.36
C ALA A 240 -0.03 12.15 -1.10
N ALA A 241 -0.72 11.41 -1.99
CA ALA A 241 -0.83 11.74 -3.41
C ALA A 241 -1.48 13.11 -3.64
N LYS A 242 -2.59 13.41 -2.94
CA LYS A 242 -3.24 14.72 -3.03
C LYS A 242 -2.31 15.85 -2.62
N ASN A 243 -1.59 15.68 -1.52
CA ASN A 243 -0.66 16.69 -1.03
C ASN A 243 0.52 16.91 -2.00
N ALA A 244 1.09 15.85 -2.56
CA ALA A 244 2.17 16.02 -3.56
C ALA A 244 1.68 16.63 -4.87
N ALA A 245 0.45 16.34 -5.31
CA ALA A 245 -0.13 16.99 -6.48
C ALA A 245 -0.27 18.50 -6.26
N LEU A 246 -0.69 18.93 -5.06
CA LEU A 246 -0.75 20.34 -4.69
C LEU A 246 0.65 20.98 -4.63
N LEU A 247 1.63 20.29 -4.04
CA LEU A 247 3.03 20.75 -4.01
C LEU A 247 3.58 20.92 -5.43
N ALA A 248 3.38 19.93 -6.30
CA ALA A 248 3.80 19.96 -7.69
C ALA A 248 3.11 21.10 -8.46
N TYR A 249 1.81 21.30 -8.25
CA TYR A 249 1.06 22.41 -8.86
C TYR A 249 1.61 23.78 -8.43
N HIS A 250 1.81 23.99 -7.12
CA HIS A 250 2.35 25.25 -6.62
C HIS A 250 3.76 25.50 -7.12
N GLN A 251 4.61 24.46 -7.16
CA GLN A 251 5.95 24.54 -7.70
C GLN A 251 5.97 24.85 -9.20
N TRP A 252 5.08 24.22 -9.99
CA TRP A 252 4.95 24.45 -11.42
C TRP A 252 4.57 25.90 -11.75
N HIS A 253 3.69 26.49 -10.95
CA HIS A 253 3.19 27.86 -11.15
C HIS A 253 3.98 28.93 -10.38
N GLY A 254 5.09 28.59 -9.71
CA GLY A 254 5.87 29.54 -8.92
C GLY A 254 5.16 30.09 -7.67
N ASN A 255 4.09 29.42 -7.21
CA ASN A 255 3.30 29.79 -6.04
C ASN A 255 3.91 29.23 -4.74
N THR A 256 5.22 29.41 -4.54
CA THR A 256 5.93 28.84 -3.37
C THR A 256 5.44 29.40 -2.04
N ASN A 257 4.90 30.62 -2.04
CA ASN A 257 4.24 31.24 -0.88
C ASN A 257 2.94 30.53 -0.43
N ARG A 258 2.44 29.55 -1.20
CA ARG A 258 1.30 28.71 -0.82
C ARG A 258 1.70 27.37 -0.19
N ILE A 259 3.00 27.09 -0.13
CA ILE A 259 3.56 25.89 0.49
C ILE A 259 3.94 26.24 1.93
N ASP A 260 3.60 25.35 2.88
CA ASP A 260 3.97 25.44 4.30
C ASP A 260 3.81 26.84 4.93
N GLN A 261 2.64 27.45 4.73
CA GLN A 261 2.32 28.76 5.25
C GLN A 261 2.33 28.78 6.79
N GLU A 262 3.40 29.34 7.38
CA GLU A 262 3.64 29.37 8.83
C GLU A 262 2.46 29.94 9.64
N ASP A 263 1.78 30.96 9.12
CA ASP A 263 0.65 31.64 9.79
C ASP A 263 -0.73 31.16 9.34
N LEU A 264 -0.85 30.11 8.53
CA LEU A 264 -2.13 29.70 7.96
C LEU A 264 -3.18 29.42 9.04
N HIS A 265 -2.76 28.78 10.13
CA HIS A 265 -3.67 28.43 11.22
C HIS A 265 -4.20 29.65 11.96
N GLU A 266 -3.37 30.70 12.12
CA GLU A 266 -3.79 31.97 12.70
C GLU A 266 -4.67 32.78 11.74
N LYS A 267 -4.38 32.75 10.43
CA LYS A 267 -5.20 33.39 9.40
C LYS A 267 -6.60 32.77 9.30
N LEU A 268 -6.70 31.44 9.35
CA LEU A 268 -7.98 30.73 9.30
C LEU A 268 -8.85 30.99 10.53
N LYS A 269 -8.27 31.26 11.70
CA LYS A 269 -9.02 31.64 12.91
C LYS A 269 -9.63 33.03 12.82
N THR A 270 -9.03 33.95 12.06
CA THR A 270 -9.54 35.32 11.87
C THR A 270 -10.59 35.44 10.76
N GLU A 271 -10.79 34.39 9.94
CA GLU A 271 -11.77 34.37 8.84
C GLU A 271 -13.08 33.63 9.19
N LEU A 272 -13.19 33.06 10.38
CA LEU A 272 -14.40 32.43 10.96
C LEU A 272 -15.01 33.31 12.04
#